data_AF-A0A2A2QHW4-F1
#
_entry.id   AF-A0A2A2QHW4-F1
#
_cell.length_a   1.000
_cell.length_b   1.000
_cell.length_c   1.000
_cell.angle_alpha   90.00
_cell.angle_beta   90.00
_cell.angle_gamma   90.00
#
_symmetry.space_group_name_H-M   'P 1'
#
loop_
_entity.id
_entity.type
_entity.pdbx_description
1 polymer ?
#
loop_
_entity_poly.entity_id
_entity_poly.type
_entity_poly.pdbx_seq_one_letter_code
_entity_poly.pdbx_strand_id
1 'polypeptide(L)'
;MSSKRWLAPWKDSAEKPAIYHCISRVVDRRFVFEQTERERFRAFMRMQENFSGCRILSYCLMSNHIHILLEVPPMPVGGISDAELLKRLSAIQTEAFVAVVAKELSDARKVGNAALVAEIHARFTYRMHDLSEFMKTVLQRFTRWFNRTHNRSGTLWEERYKSVIVESGIAARTMAAYIDLNPVRAGMVSDPAEYRWSSYGEAVGGGPKGNGKKAREGLVRACMSHQGAGFEAEKWKEISRVYRRAMGLALGRKNGNATVEKDVVRPQMNTAEALEAKENGTVLPDLGMATMLRCRVRYFTDGAVIGSKAFVNEVFGGARERFSPRRKDGARKLRGSARPAAGILWSGRDLRLRV
;
A
#
# COMPACT_ATOMS: atom_id res chain seq x y z
N MET A 1 15.26 29.06 24.48
CA MET A 1 16.10 27.95 23.95
C MET A 1 15.26 26.68 23.90
N SER A 2 14.71 26.35 22.73
CA SER A 2 13.86 25.17 22.54
C SER A 2 14.73 23.92 22.45
N SER A 3 14.59 23.01 23.42
CA SER A 3 15.24 21.70 23.42
C SER A 3 14.92 20.94 22.14
N LYS A 4 15.91 20.83 21.25
CA LYS A 4 15.82 20.06 20.01
C LYS A 4 15.75 18.58 20.40
N ARG A 5 14.55 18.02 20.39
CA ARG A 5 14.30 16.58 20.49
C ARG A 5 14.71 15.91 19.17
N TRP A 6 16.02 15.82 18.91
CA TRP A 6 16.56 15.01 17.82
C TRP A 6 16.35 13.54 18.16
N LEU A 7 15.25 12.95 17.70
CA LEU A 7 14.95 11.52 17.90
C LEU A 7 15.43 10.62 16.76
N ALA A 8 16.24 11.11 15.81
CA ALA A 8 16.82 10.26 14.77
C ALA A 8 17.99 10.95 14.05
N PRO A 9 19.26 10.70 14.44
CA PRO A 9 20.43 11.26 13.76
C PRO A 9 20.59 10.82 12.29
N TRP A 10 19.80 9.83 11.82
CA TRP A 10 19.87 9.28 10.47
C TRP A 10 18.84 9.86 9.48
N LYS A 11 18.06 10.87 9.86
CA LYS A 11 17.01 11.48 9.01
C LYS A 11 17.53 11.83 7.61
N ASP A 12 18.74 12.37 7.55
CA ASP A 12 19.43 12.82 6.34
C ASP A 12 20.62 11.89 6.00
N SER A 13 20.54 10.62 6.40
CA SER A 13 21.60 9.64 6.14
C SER A 13 21.77 9.43 4.63
N ALA A 14 23.00 9.57 4.16
CA ALA A 14 23.37 9.25 2.77
C ALA A 14 23.34 7.74 2.46
N GLU A 15 23.27 6.89 3.49
CA GLU A 15 23.42 5.43 3.36
C GLU A 15 22.16 4.66 3.75
N LYS A 16 21.40 5.16 4.74
CA LYS A 16 20.27 4.44 5.33
C LYS A 16 18.94 5.11 4.96
N PRO A 17 17.93 4.33 4.52
CA PRO A 17 16.61 4.87 4.31
C PRO A 17 15.98 5.32 5.64
N ALA A 18 15.25 6.44 5.60
CA ALA A 18 14.46 6.91 6.72
C ALA A 18 13.01 6.45 6.58
N ILE A 19 12.40 5.95 7.67
CA ILE A 19 10.99 5.53 7.69
C ILE A 19 10.20 6.56 8.50
N TYR A 20 9.05 6.98 7.97
CA TYR A 20 8.18 7.98 8.59
C TYR A 20 6.75 7.47 8.70
N HIS A 21 6.17 7.57 9.89
CA HIS A 21 4.72 7.53 10.04
C HIS A 21 4.14 8.91 9.79
N CYS A 22 3.40 9.04 8.70
CA CYS A 22 2.78 10.28 8.25
C CYS A 22 1.28 10.25 8.50
N ILE A 23 0.74 11.36 8.99
CA ILE A 23 -0.69 11.52 9.29
C ILE A 23 -1.16 12.84 8.70
N SER A 24 -2.28 12.83 7.99
CA SER A 24 -2.98 14.05 7.56
C SER A 24 -4.48 13.90 7.82
N ARG A 25 -5.12 14.98 8.23
CA ARG A 25 -6.51 15.01 8.67
C ARG A 25 -7.27 16.12 7.94
N VAL A 26 -8.52 15.83 7.61
CA VAL A 26 -9.43 16.74 6.91
C VAL A 26 -9.90 17.84 7.85
N VAL A 27 -10.04 19.06 7.32
CA VAL A 27 -10.52 20.25 8.04
C VAL A 27 -11.86 19.98 8.75
N ASP A 28 -11.99 20.51 9.96
CA ASP A 28 -13.12 20.31 10.89
C ASP A 28 -13.40 18.83 11.20
N ARG A 29 -12.42 17.96 10.97
CA ARG A 29 -12.52 16.51 11.15
C ARG A 29 -13.68 15.86 10.39
N ARG A 30 -14.16 16.50 9.32
CA ARG A 30 -15.31 16.01 8.55
C ARG A 30 -15.03 14.66 7.90
N PHE A 31 -16.02 13.77 7.96
CA PHE A 31 -15.97 12.46 7.32
C PHE A 31 -16.27 12.56 5.82
N VAL A 32 -15.27 12.98 5.04
CA VAL A 32 -15.40 13.17 3.58
C VAL A 32 -14.82 12.03 2.75
N PHE A 33 -14.16 11.04 3.38
CA PHE A 33 -13.59 9.89 2.68
C PHE A 33 -14.61 8.75 2.63
N GLU A 34 -15.42 8.72 1.57
CA GLU A 34 -16.23 7.57 1.21
C GLU A 34 -15.42 6.59 0.34
N GLN A 35 -16.09 5.61 -0.28
CA GLN A 35 -15.41 4.55 -1.03
C GLN A 35 -14.65 5.12 -2.24
N THR A 36 -15.27 6.01 -3.00
CA THR A 36 -14.70 6.63 -4.21
C THR A 36 -13.46 7.47 -3.89
N GLU A 37 -13.53 8.26 -2.81
CA GLU A 37 -12.46 9.12 -2.34
C GLU A 37 -11.27 8.30 -1.86
N ARG A 38 -11.51 7.22 -1.10
CA ARG A 38 -10.45 6.31 -0.66
C ARG A 38 -9.77 5.63 -1.85
N GLU A 39 -10.53 5.17 -2.84
CA GLU A 39 -9.96 4.57 -4.06
C GLU A 39 -9.14 5.58 -4.86
N ARG A 40 -9.65 6.81 -5.01
CA ARG A 40 -8.90 7.85 -5.73
C ARG A 40 -7.64 8.28 -4.97
N PHE A 41 -7.71 8.43 -3.65
CA PHE A 41 -6.55 8.73 -2.83
C PHE A 41 -5.51 7.62 -2.95
N ARG A 42 -5.92 6.35 -2.81
CA ARG A 42 -5.04 5.20 -3.02
C ARG A 42 -4.37 5.25 -4.39
N ALA A 43 -5.11 5.57 -5.45
CA ALA A 43 -4.57 5.67 -6.80
C ALA A 43 -3.48 6.75 -6.91
N PHE A 44 -3.73 7.98 -6.42
CA PHE A 44 -2.71 9.03 -6.42
C PHE A 44 -1.49 8.68 -5.57
N MET A 45 -1.72 8.04 -4.42
CA MET A 45 -0.66 7.58 -3.53
C MET A 45 0.25 6.55 -4.21
N ARG A 46 -0.34 5.53 -4.87
CA ARG A 46 0.43 4.51 -5.61
C ARG A 46 1.10 5.07 -6.87
N MET A 47 0.46 6.04 -7.52
CA MET A 47 1.05 6.78 -8.64
C MET A 47 2.31 7.52 -8.20
N GLN A 48 2.25 8.21 -7.05
CA GLN A 48 3.39 8.92 -6.49
C GLN A 48 4.50 7.96 -6.05
N GLU A 49 4.17 6.82 -5.43
CA GLU A 49 5.13 5.77 -5.06
C GLU A 49 5.93 5.27 -6.27
N ASN A 50 5.30 5.12 -7.43
CA ASN A 50 5.98 4.69 -8.65
C ASN A 50 6.87 5.78 -9.27
N PHE A 51 6.64 7.05 -8.96
CA PHE A 51 7.41 8.17 -9.49
C PHE A 51 8.56 8.59 -8.57
N SER A 52 8.33 8.68 -7.25
CA SER A 52 9.24 9.41 -6.36
C SER A 52 10.45 8.61 -5.89
N GLY A 53 10.45 7.30 -6.04
CA GLY A 53 11.44 6.42 -5.40
C GLY A 53 11.23 6.22 -3.89
N CYS A 54 10.25 6.90 -3.28
CA CYS A 54 9.75 6.58 -1.94
C CYS A 54 8.93 5.29 -2.00
N ARG A 55 8.85 4.57 -0.88
CA ARG A 55 8.21 3.25 -0.81
C ARG A 55 7.20 3.21 0.32
N ILE A 56 5.99 2.76 0.05
CA ILE A 56 4.93 2.70 1.06
C ILE A 56 4.99 1.33 1.72
N LEU A 57 5.39 1.31 2.99
CA LEU A 57 5.49 0.10 3.78
C LEU A 57 4.11 -0.35 4.29
N SER A 58 3.31 0.60 4.78
CA SER A 58 1.92 0.38 5.19
C SER A 58 1.10 1.66 4.99
N TYR A 59 -0.22 1.55 4.84
CA TYR A 59 -1.13 2.69 4.85
C TYR A 59 -2.50 2.29 5.39
N CYS A 60 -3.28 3.28 5.84
CA CYS A 60 -4.69 3.13 6.14
C CYS A 60 -5.43 4.44 5.87
N LEU A 61 -6.50 4.39 5.07
CA LEU A 61 -7.36 5.53 4.78
C LEU A 61 -8.62 5.43 5.63
N MET A 62 -8.77 6.33 6.60
CA MET A 62 -9.96 6.44 7.46
C MET A 62 -10.98 7.38 6.83
N SER A 63 -12.11 7.62 7.50
CA SER A 63 -13.18 8.49 6.98
C SER A 63 -12.83 9.98 6.96
N ASN A 64 -11.87 10.44 7.77
CA ASN A 64 -11.43 11.86 7.83
C ASN A 64 -9.92 12.06 7.96
N HIS A 65 -9.12 10.99 7.96
CA HIS A 65 -7.67 11.10 8.05
C HIS A 65 -7.00 9.90 7.40
N ILE A 66 -5.71 10.05 7.11
CA ILE A 66 -4.89 9.03 6.50
C ILE A 66 -3.68 8.73 7.39
N HIS A 67 -3.21 7.49 7.31
CA HIS A 67 -1.92 7.06 7.85
C HIS A 67 -1.09 6.44 6.74
N ILE A 68 0.18 6.83 6.64
CA ILE A 68 1.14 6.26 5.67
C ILE A 68 2.44 6.00 6.40
N LEU A 69 2.94 4.76 6.37
CA LEU A 69 4.31 4.43 6.75
C LEU A 69 5.16 4.48 5.48
N LEU A 70 5.91 5.56 5.32
CA LEU A 70 6.68 5.86 4.12
C LEU A 70 8.17 5.66 4.38
N GLU A 71 8.82 4.83 3.58
CA GLU A 71 10.27 4.75 3.53
C GLU A 71 10.80 5.68 2.44
N VAL A 72 11.75 6.54 2.82
CA VAL A 72 12.43 7.49 1.95
C VAL A 72 13.91 7.07 1.87
N PRO A 73 14.31 6.35 0.81
CA PRO A 73 15.72 6.02 0.60
C PRO A 73 16.49 7.26 0.15
N PRO A 74 17.80 7.37 0.45
CA PRO A 74 18.64 8.42 -0.11
C PRO A 74 18.64 8.34 -1.64
N MET A 75 18.84 9.50 -2.30
CA MET A 75 19.14 9.52 -3.72
C MET A 75 20.45 8.76 -3.97
N PRO A 76 20.54 7.87 -4.97
CA PRO A 76 21.80 7.21 -5.28
C PRO A 76 22.91 8.22 -5.60
N VAL A 77 24.15 7.88 -5.26
CA VAL A 77 25.32 8.69 -5.64
C VAL A 77 25.37 8.80 -7.17
N GLY A 78 25.42 10.02 -7.69
CA GLY A 78 25.35 10.29 -9.13
C GLY A 78 23.92 10.35 -9.71
N GLY A 79 22.89 10.23 -8.89
CA GLY A 79 21.49 10.34 -9.32
C GLY A 79 20.92 9.04 -9.91
N ILE A 80 19.93 9.16 -10.78
CA ILE A 80 19.29 8.03 -11.47
C ILE A 80 19.64 8.04 -12.95
N SER A 81 19.56 6.88 -13.61
CA SER A 81 19.78 6.79 -15.06
C SER A 81 18.62 7.40 -15.85
N ASP A 82 18.89 7.78 -17.10
CA ASP A 82 17.88 8.28 -18.05
C ASP A 82 16.71 7.28 -18.17
N ALA A 83 17.01 5.97 -18.23
CA ALA A 83 16.01 4.91 -18.31
C ALA A 83 15.12 4.84 -17.06
N GLU A 84 15.69 4.96 -15.86
CA GLU A 84 14.91 4.95 -14.62
C GLU A 84 14.09 6.23 -14.47
N LEU A 85 14.61 7.39 -14.86
CA LEU A 85 13.86 8.64 -14.89
C LEU A 85 12.63 8.54 -15.80
N LEU A 86 12.79 8.07 -17.03
CA LEU A 86 11.68 7.93 -17.99
C LEU A 86 10.64 6.92 -17.50
N LYS A 87 11.08 5.81 -16.91
CA LYS A 87 10.20 4.81 -16.29
C LYS A 87 9.40 5.40 -15.11
N ARG A 88 10.01 6.26 -14.29
CA ARG A 88 9.30 6.95 -13.20
C ARG A 88 8.32 7.99 -13.74
N LEU A 89 8.69 8.71 -14.80
CA LEU A 89 7.83 9.72 -15.42
C LEU A 89 6.56 9.11 -16.02
N SER A 90 6.64 7.91 -16.62
CA SER A 90 5.47 7.22 -17.18
C SER A 90 4.41 6.86 -16.13
N ALA A 91 4.76 6.87 -14.83
CA ALA A 91 3.78 6.71 -13.77
C ALA A 91 2.86 7.92 -13.61
N ILE A 92 3.32 9.13 -13.95
CA ILE A 92 2.60 10.39 -13.64
C ILE A 92 2.33 11.26 -14.87
N GLN A 93 2.87 10.93 -16.04
CA GLN A 93 2.77 11.69 -17.28
C GLN A 93 2.25 10.84 -18.45
N THR A 94 1.82 11.51 -19.51
CA THR A 94 1.40 10.85 -20.75
C THR A 94 2.60 10.29 -21.52
N GLU A 95 2.38 9.29 -22.36
CA GLU A 95 3.42 8.70 -23.22
C GLU A 95 4.05 9.76 -24.14
N ALA A 96 3.25 10.67 -24.69
CA ALA A 96 3.74 11.78 -25.50
C ALA A 96 4.72 12.68 -24.73
N PHE A 97 4.40 13.04 -23.48
CA PHE A 97 5.28 13.86 -22.66
C PHE A 97 6.60 13.12 -22.36
N VAL A 98 6.52 11.83 -22.02
CA VAL A 98 7.72 11.01 -21.75
C VAL A 98 8.59 10.90 -23.01
N ALA A 99 8.00 10.75 -24.19
CA ALA A 99 8.72 10.69 -25.46
C ALA A 99 9.48 12.01 -25.76
N VAL A 100 8.87 13.16 -25.45
CA VAL A 100 9.54 14.46 -25.57
C VAL A 100 10.77 14.53 -24.66
N VAL A 101 10.64 14.17 -23.38
CA VAL A 101 11.77 14.16 -22.43
C VAL A 101 12.85 13.17 -22.87
N ALA A 102 12.46 12.00 -23.38
CA ALA A 102 13.40 11.01 -23.88
C ALA A 102 14.22 11.54 -25.07
N LYS A 103 13.57 12.28 -25.98
CA LYS A 103 14.23 12.93 -27.10
C LYS A 103 15.19 14.02 -26.63
N GLU A 104 14.78 14.88 -25.69
CA GLU A 104 15.65 15.92 -25.12
C GLU A 104 16.91 15.32 -24.48
N LEU A 105 16.77 14.23 -23.71
CA LEU A 105 17.91 13.50 -23.14
C LEU A 105 18.82 12.93 -24.22
N SER A 106 18.24 12.26 -25.23
CA SER A 106 19.00 11.65 -26.32
C SER A 106 19.80 12.70 -27.11
N ASP A 107 19.17 13.83 -27.43
CA ASP A 107 19.79 14.91 -28.18
C ASP A 107 20.92 15.57 -27.37
N ALA A 108 20.71 15.82 -26.08
CA ALA A 108 21.75 16.36 -25.18
C ALA A 108 22.96 15.41 -25.04
N ARG A 109 22.72 14.10 -24.98
CA ARG A 109 23.78 13.08 -24.92
C ARG A 109 24.58 12.99 -26.21
N LYS A 110 23.93 13.06 -27.38
CA LYS A 110 24.59 13.00 -28.70
C LYS A 110 25.61 14.13 -28.90
N VAL A 111 25.30 15.32 -28.38
CA VAL A 111 26.20 16.48 -28.47
C VAL A 111 27.15 16.60 -27.28
N GLY A 112 27.16 15.62 -26.36
CA GLY A 112 28.05 15.62 -25.19
C GLY A 112 27.73 16.69 -24.13
N ASN A 113 26.54 17.29 -24.15
CA ASN A 113 26.18 18.37 -23.23
C ASN A 113 25.72 17.83 -21.86
N ALA A 114 26.69 17.54 -21.00
CA ALA A 114 26.44 17.02 -19.65
C ALA A 114 25.63 17.99 -18.76
N ALA A 115 25.79 19.30 -18.94
CA ALA A 115 25.06 20.31 -18.17
C ALA A 115 23.56 20.27 -18.48
N LEU A 116 23.20 20.19 -19.77
CA LEU A 116 21.80 20.08 -20.19
C LEU A 116 21.16 18.77 -19.71
N VAL A 117 21.90 17.66 -19.74
CA VAL A 117 21.42 16.39 -19.15
C VAL A 117 21.10 16.58 -17.66
N ALA A 118 22.01 17.20 -16.91
CA ALA A 118 21.82 17.43 -15.48
C ALA A 118 20.60 18.34 -15.21
N GLU A 119 20.41 19.38 -16.02
CA GLU A 119 19.24 20.25 -15.95
C GLU A 119 17.94 19.49 -16.24
N ILE A 120 17.92 18.66 -17.29
CA ILE A 120 16.75 17.84 -17.63
C ILE A 120 16.38 16.91 -16.47
N HIS A 121 17.37 16.25 -15.87
CA HIS A 121 17.16 15.41 -14.68
C HIS A 121 16.60 16.24 -13.51
N ALA A 122 17.22 17.38 -13.20
CA ALA A 122 16.85 18.24 -12.08
C ALA A 122 15.40 18.74 -12.15
N ARG A 123 14.84 18.97 -13.35
CA ARG A 123 13.41 19.32 -13.55
C ARG A 123 12.44 18.33 -12.90
N PHE A 124 12.86 17.08 -12.69
CA PHE A 124 12.00 16.02 -12.18
C PHE A 124 12.49 15.41 -10.87
N THR A 125 13.80 15.24 -10.70
CA THR A 125 14.38 14.53 -9.55
C THR A 125 14.26 15.30 -8.24
N TYR A 126 14.01 16.61 -8.26
CA TYR A 126 13.77 17.40 -7.04
C TYR A 126 12.57 16.91 -6.20
N ARG A 127 11.62 16.19 -6.82
CA ARG A 127 10.44 15.59 -6.15
C ARG A 127 10.64 14.13 -5.75
N MET A 128 11.83 13.58 -6.00
CA MET A 128 12.15 12.19 -5.72
C MET A 128 12.96 12.10 -4.44
N HIS A 129 12.85 10.97 -3.74
CA HIS A 129 13.61 10.71 -2.51
C HIS A 129 13.40 11.78 -1.41
N ASP A 130 12.24 12.45 -1.42
CA ASP A 130 11.90 13.52 -0.48
C ASP A 130 10.50 13.31 0.12
N LEU A 131 10.43 13.32 1.45
CA LEU A 131 9.17 13.15 2.20
C LEU A 131 8.16 14.26 1.93
N SER A 132 8.64 15.52 1.93
CA SER A 132 7.79 16.70 1.83
C SER A 132 7.17 16.80 0.44
N GLU A 133 7.94 16.57 -0.61
CA GLU A 133 7.46 16.57 -1.98
C GLU A 133 6.54 15.37 -2.27
N PHE A 134 6.80 14.20 -1.68
CA PHE A 134 5.87 13.07 -1.74
C PHE A 134 4.50 13.44 -1.15
N MET A 135 4.48 13.86 0.11
CA MET A 135 3.23 14.16 0.82
C MET A 135 2.51 15.35 0.20
N LYS A 136 3.22 16.43 -0.11
CA LYS A 136 2.66 17.61 -0.80
C LYS A 136 1.99 17.24 -2.11
N THR A 137 2.65 16.44 -2.94
CA THR A 137 2.12 16.06 -4.26
C THR A 137 0.84 15.23 -4.13
N VAL A 138 0.82 14.21 -3.27
CA VAL A 138 -0.37 13.35 -3.07
C VAL A 138 -1.53 14.17 -2.53
N LEU A 139 -1.30 14.96 -1.47
CA LEU A 139 -2.34 15.75 -0.80
C LEU A 139 -2.90 16.83 -1.74
N GLN A 140 -2.05 17.52 -2.52
CA GLN A 140 -2.50 18.55 -3.47
C GLN A 140 -3.27 17.95 -4.65
N ARG A 141 -2.80 16.84 -5.24
CA ARG A 141 -3.52 16.15 -6.31
C ARG A 141 -4.91 15.70 -5.85
N PHE A 142 -4.98 15.13 -4.65
CA PHE A 142 -6.25 14.73 -4.06
C PHE A 142 -7.17 15.93 -3.80
N THR A 143 -6.67 17.01 -3.16
CA THR A 143 -7.47 18.23 -2.93
C THR A 143 -8.03 18.80 -4.22
N ARG A 144 -7.22 18.92 -5.28
CA ARG A 144 -7.66 19.46 -6.57
C ARG A 144 -8.75 18.59 -7.20
N TRP A 145 -8.58 17.27 -7.18
CA TRP A 145 -9.59 16.35 -7.68
C TRP A 145 -10.86 16.39 -6.83
N PHE A 146 -10.75 16.36 -5.51
CA PHE A 146 -11.87 16.37 -4.58
C PHE A 146 -12.69 17.64 -4.75
N ASN A 147 -12.02 18.80 -4.78
CA ASN A 147 -12.63 20.11 -5.00
C ASN A 147 -13.39 20.18 -6.32
N ARG A 148 -12.78 19.73 -7.42
CA ARG A 148 -13.45 19.67 -8.72
C ARG A 148 -14.66 18.74 -8.70
N THR A 149 -14.54 17.57 -8.08
CA THR A 149 -15.60 16.55 -8.06
C THR A 149 -16.80 16.98 -7.21
N HIS A 150 -16.55 17.73 -6.13
CA HIS A 150 -17.58 18.16 -5.18
C HIS A 150 -17.96 19.64 -5.34
N ASN A 151 -17.62 20.27 -6.46
CA ASN A 151 -17.85 21.69 -6.74
C ASN A 151 -17.45 22.61 -5.57
N ARG A 152 -16.29 22.35 -4.97
CA ARG A 152 -15.75 23.04 -3.80
C ARG A 152 -14.47 23.80 -4.18
N SER A 153 -14.12 24.82 -3.40
CA SER A 153 -12.82 25.48 -3.45
C SER A 153 -12.16 25.48 -2.06
N GLY A 154 -10.89 25.90 -1.98
CA GLY A 154 -10.16 26.03 -0.71
C GLY A 154 -9.50 24.75 -0.18
N THR A 155 -8.97 24.85 1.04
CA THR A 155 -8.15 23.82 1.69
C THR A 155 -8.98 22.61 2.11
N LEU A 156 -8.43 21.39 1.96
CA LEU A 156 -9.07 20.15 2.43
C LEU A 156 -8.50 19.64 3.75
N TRP A 157 -7.23 19.93 4.02
CA TRP A 157 -6.46 19.41 5.16
C TRP A 157 -6.34 20.45 6.26
N GLU A 158 -6.42 20.05 7.53
CA GLU A 158 -6.32 20.98 8.68
C GLU A 158 -5.00 21.76 8.66
N GLU A 159 -3.91 21.08 8.37
CA GLU A 159 -2.55 21.61 8.42
C GLU A 159 -1.62 20.80 7.49
N ARG A 160 -0.32 21.14 7.50
CA ARG A 160 0.71 20.25 6.93
C ARG A 160 0.63 18.88 7.64
N TYR A 161 0.94 17.81 6.90
CA TYR A 161 1.01 16.47 7.49
C TYR A 161 1.95 16.44 8.72
N LYS A 162 1.59 15.61 9.70
CA LYS A 162 2.47 15.25 10.82
C LYS A 162 3.34 14.08 10.38
N SER A 163 4.58 14.03 10.85
CA SER A 163 5.47 12.90 10.61
C SER A 163 6.29 12.56 11.85
N VAL A 164 6.40 11.27 12.15
CA VAL A 164 7.28 10.73 13.20
C VAL A 164 8.25 9.75 12.56
N ILE A 165 9.54 9.84 12.88
CA ILE A 165 10.54 8.88 12.38
C ILE A 165 10.39 7.55 13.12
N VAL A 166 10.48 6.46 12.38
CA VAL A 166 10.33 5.10 12.88
C VAL A 166 11.62 4.33 12.56
N GLU A 167 12.14 3.60 13.55
CA GLU A 167 13.27 2.72 13.33
C GLU A 167 12.89 1.52 12.44
N SER A 168 13.88 0.93 11.77
CA SER A 168 13.67 -0.29 10.99
C SER A 168 13.42 -1.50 11.91
N GLY A 169 13.13 -2.65 11.31
CA GLY A 169 12.89 -3.89 12.03
C GLY A 169 11.59 -3.88 12.84
N ILE A 170 11.70 -4.14 14.14
CA ILE A 170 10.54 -4.34 15.03
C ILE A 170 9.67 -3.09 15.11
N ALA A 171 10.27 -1.89 15.15
CA ALA A 171 9.54 -0.63 15.22
C ALA A 171 8.70 -0.41 13.94
N ALA A 172 9.29 -0.58 12.75
CA ALA A 172 8.57 -0.51 11.48
C ALA A 172 7.41 -1.52 11.39
N ARG A 173 7.64 -2.77 11.78
CA ARG A 173 6.59 -3.81 11.84
C ARG A 173 5.46 -3.44 12.79
N THR A 174 5.81 -2.97 13.97
CA THR A 174 4.83 -2.57 15.01
C THR A 174 4.00 -1.38 14.54
N MET A 175 4.64 -0.39 13.91
CA MET A 175 3.94 0.77 13.36
C MET A 175 3.04 0.38 12.18
N ALA A 176 3.50 -0.50 11.28
CA ALA A 176 2.66 -1.03 10.21
C ALA A 176 1.41 -1.72 10.78
N ALA A 177 1.57 -2.59 11.78
CA ALA A 177 0.46 -3.28 12.45
C ALA A 177 -0.48 -2.28 13.15
N TYR A 178 0.05 -1.25 13.82
CA TYR A 178 -0.75 -0.16 14.38
C TYR A 178 -1.61 0.51 13.31
N ILE A 179 -1.02 0.81 12.14
CA ILE A 179 -1.70 1.46 11.02
C ILE A 179 -2.85 0.59 10.51
N ASP A 180 -2.58 -0.68 10.20
CA ASP A 180 -3.57 -1.62 9.66
C ASP A 180 -4.69 -1.98 10.66
N LEU A 181 -4.47 -1.76 11.97
CA LEU A 181 -5.48 -1.96 13.03
C LEU A 181 -6.39 -0.77 13.29
N ASN A 182 -6.14 0.41 12.70
CA ASN A 182 -6.99 1.59 12.92
C ASN A 182 -8.48 1.35 12.61
N PRO A 183 -8.86 0.67 11.51
CA PRO A 183 -10.27 0.39 11.21
C PRO A 183 -10.95 -0.47 12.27
N VAL A 184 -10.23 -1.43 12.85
CA VAL A 184 -10.73 -2.29 13.93
C VAL A 184 -10.91 -1.49 15.22
N ARG A 185 -9.91 -0.69 15.58
CA ARG A 185 -9.95 0.18 16.77
C ARG A 185 -11.03 1.26 16.69
N ALA A 186 -11.36 1.70 15.48
CA ALA A 186 -12.45 2.63 15.22
C ALA A 186 -13.83 1.95 15.12
N GLY A 187 -13.93 0.63 15.30
CA GLY A 187 -15.18 -0.11 15.22
C GLY A 187 -15.77 -0.23 13.81
N MET A 188 -14.99 0.03 12.76
CA MET A 188 -15.47 -0.01 11.36
C MET A 188 -15.57 -1.45 10.83
N VAL A 189 -14.71 -2.34 11.31
CA VAL A 189 -14.67 -3.78 10.98
C VAL A 189 -14.20 -4.57 12.21
N SER A 190 -14.53 -5.85 12.30
CA SER A 190 -14.04 -6.72 13.38
C SER A 190 -12.69 -7.38 13.08
N ASP A 191 -12.33 -7.54 11.80
CA ASP A 191 -11.07 -8.13 11.34
C ASP A 191 -10.37 -7.17 10.36
N PRO A 192 -9.07 -6.87 10.53
CA PRO A 192 -8.35 -5.95 9.63
C PRO A 192 -8.32 -6.43 8.17
N ALA A 193 -8.49 -7.73 7.89
CA ALA A 193 -8.58 -8.27 6.53
C ALA A 193 -9.83 -7.77 5.78
N GLU A 194 -10.88 -7.36 6.51
CA GLU A 194 -12.13 -6.89 5.92
C GLU A 194 -12.07 -5.44 5.44
N TYR A 195 -11.09 -4.66 5.92
CA TYR A 195 -11.00 -3.25 5.58
C TYR A 195 -10.20 -3.03 4.29
N ARG A 196 -10.91 -2.64 3.23
CA ARG A 196 -10.33 -2.58 1.88
C ARG A 196 -9.21 -1.52 1.73
N TRP A 197 -9.27 -0.44 2.51
CA TRP A 197 -8.42 0.73 2.31
C TRP A 197 -7.24 0.78 3.29
N SER A 198 -6.68 -0.38 3.62
CA SER A 198 -5.42 -0.55 4.34
C SER A 198 -4.45 -1.46 3.58
N SER A 199 -3.16 -1.39 3.92
CA SER A 199 -2.14 -2.26 3.32
C SER A 199 -2.39 -3.73 3.60
N TYR A 200 -2.82 -4.10 4.81
CA TYR A 200 -3.10 -5.50 5.14
C TYR A 200 -4.27 -6.06 4.34
N GLY A 201 -5.39 -5.32 4.28
CA GLY A 201 -6.49 -5.69 3.41
C GLY A 201 -6.00 -5.85 1.97
N GLU A 202 -5.22 -4.88 1.48
CA GLU A 202 -4.75 -4.86 0.08
C GLU A 202 -3.86 -6.07 -0.21
N ALA A 203 -2.99 -6.45 0.73
CA ALA A 203 -2.12 -7.60 0.63
C ALA A 203 -2.91 -8.93 0.66
N VAL A 204 -3.99 -9.03 1.43
CA VAL A 204 -4.84 -10.22 1.52
C VAL A 204 -5.72 -10.36 0.28
N GLY A 205 -6.45 -9.30 -0.09
CA GLY A 205 -7.42 -9.34 -1.19
C GLY A 205 -6.82 -9.14 -2.59
N GLY A 206 -5.69 -8.47 -2.70
CA GLY A 206 -5.14 -8.04 -3.99
C GLY A 206 -4.53 -9.17 -4.86
N GLY A 207 -4.63 -9.02 -6.17
CA GLY A 207 -3.98 -9.92 -7.13
C GLY A 207 -2.47 -9.70 -7.28
N PRO A 208 -1.73 -10.66 -7.87
CA PRO A 208 -0.28 -10.51 -8.13
C PRO A 208 0.05 -9.46 -9.21
N LYS A 209 -0.92 -9.07 -10.05
CA LYS A 209 -0.72 -8.16 -11.19
C LYS A 209 -1.02 -6.67 -10.93
N GLY A 210 -1.14 -6.23 -9.67
CA GLY A 210 -1.19 -4.78 -9.38
C GLY A 210 -1.86 -4.36 -8.08
N ASN A 211 -2.95 -5.04 -7.69
CA ASN A 211 -3.79 -4.55 -6.56
C ASN A 211 -3.42 -5.14 -5.20
N GLY A 212 -2.34 -5.91 -5.10
CA GLY A 212 -1.84 -6.45 -3.82
C GLY A 212 -0.34 -6.64 -3.76
N LYS A 213 0.35 -6.62 -4.92
CA LYS A 213 1.81 -6.80 -4.97
C LYS A 213 2.52 -5.73 -4.15
N LYS A 214 2.27 -4.45 -4.42
CA LYS A 214 2.91 -3.32 -3.71
C LYS A 214 2.66 -3.35 -2.20
N ALA A 215 1.43 -3.65 -1.77
CA ALA A 215 1.13 -3.81 -0.34
C ALA A 215 1.92 -4.96 0.30
N ARG A 216 2.06 -6.10 -0.39
CA ARG A 216 2.90 -7.22 0.08
C ARG A 216 4.37 -6.84 0.15
N GLU A 217 4.91 -6.20 -0.89
CA GLU A 217 6.28 -5.72 -0.93
C GLU A 217 6.58 -4.78 0.26
N GLY A 218 5.67 -3.83 0.53
CA GLY A 218 5.77 -2.90 1.65
C GLY A 218 5.71 -3.58 3.02
N LEU A 219 4.76 -4.50 3.22
CA LEU A 219 4.62 -5.22 4.49
C LEU A 219 5.76 -6.22 4.75
N VAL A 220 6.25 -6.90 3.70
CA VAL A 220 7.46 -7.73 3.78
C VAL A 220 8.64 -6.85 4.22
N ARG A 221 8.83 -5.69 3.58
CA ARG A 221 9.88 -4.75 3.98
C ARG A 221 9.71 -4.26 5.43
N ALA A 222 8.49 -3.92 5.84
CA ALA A 222 8.22 -3.50 7.22
C ALA A 222 8.62 -4.60 8.23
N CYS A 223 8.27 -5.85 7.94
CA CYS A 223 8.56 -7.00 8.81
C CYS A 223 10.02 -7.42 8.83
N MET A 224 10.71 -7.36 7.70
CA MET A 224 12.02 -8.00 7.51
C MET A 224 13.16 -7.01 7.29
N SER A 225 12.93 -5.71 7.45
CA SER A 225 13.95 -4.68 7.16
C SER A 225 15.27 -4.83 7.93
N HIS A 226 15.25 -5.48 9.10
CA HIS A 226 16.41 -5.79 9.93
C HIS A 226 17.23 -6.99 9.44
N GLN A 227 16.66 -7.84 8.58
CA GLN A 227 17.31 -9.06 8.06
C GLN A 227 17.91 -8.85 6.65
N GLY A 228 18.04 -7.60 6.21
CA GLY A 228 18.48 -7.26 4.85
C GLY A 228 17.46 -7.62 3.75
N ALA A 229 16.30 -8.17 4.11
CA ALA A 229 15.27 -8.52 3.14
C ALA A 229 14.70 -7.28 2.44
N GLY A 230 14.48 -7.44 1.14
CA GLY A 230 14.03 -6.40 0.24
C GLY A 230 12.51 -6.32 0.13
N PHE A 231 12.06 -5.89 -1.03
CA PHE A 231 10.65 -5.74 -1.39
C PHE A 231 10.14 -7.01 -2.12
N GLU A 232 10.42 -8.18 -1.55
CA GLU A 232 10.15 -9.48 -2.18
C GLU A 232 8.71 -9.93 -1.87
N ALA A 233 7.76 -9.56 -2.75
CA ALA A 233 6.33 -9.86 -2.57
C ALA A 233 6.03 -11.35 -2.33
N GLU A 234 6.89 -12.23 -2.82
CA GLU A 234 6.78 -13.69 -2.76
C GLU A 234 6.88 -14.20 -1.32
N LYS A 235 7.67 -13.52 -0.47
CA LYS A 235 7.81 -13.82 0.97
C LYS A 235 6.56 -13.51 1.77
N TRP A 236 5.56 -12.84 1.20
CA TRP A 236 4.29 -12.56 1.86
C TRP A 236 3.60 -13.81 2.43
N LYS A 237 3.73 -14.97 1.77
CA LYS A 237 3.09 -16.20 2.28
C LYS A 237 3.59 -16.56 3.69
N GLU A 238 4.89 -16.43 3.91
CA GLU A 238 5.53 -16.66 5.20
C GLU A 238 5.20 -15.53 6.18
N ILE A 239 5.36 -14.29 5.74
CA ILE A 239 5.20 -13.10 6.59
C ILE A 239 3.75 -12.84 7.02
N SER A 240 2.76 -13.21 6.21
CA SER A 240 1.35 -12.92 6.48
C SER A 240 0.85 -13.52 7.79
N ARG A 241 1.34 -14.71 8.16
CA ARG A 241 0.97 -15.39 9.43
C ARG A 241 1.57 -14.68 10.62
N VAL A 242 2.87 -14.39 10.57
CA VAL A 242 3.60 -13.65 11.62
C VAL A 242 2.99 -12.26 11.81
N TYR A 243 2.70 -11.56 10.72
CA TYR A 243 2.10 -10.23 10.76
C TYR A 243 0.69 -10.24 11.35
N ARG A 244 -0.13 -11.23 10.98
CA ARG A 244 -1.48 -11.38 11.54
C ARG A 244 -1.46 -11.67 13.05
N ARG A 245 -0.54 -12.54 13.50
CA ARG A 245 -0.32 -12.79 14.93
C ARG A 245 0.14 -11.53 15.66
N ALA A 246 1.05 -10.75 15.09
CA ALA A 246 1.49 -9.48 15.67
C ALA A 246 0.31 -8.52 15.89
N MET A 247 -0.59 -8.41 14.91
CA MET A 247 -1.84 -7.63 15.06
C MET A 247 -2.77 -8.22 16.12
N GLY A 248 -2.94 -9.55 16.18
CA GLY A 248 -3.76 -10.21 17.18
C GLY A 248 -3.25 -9.98 18.61
N LEU A 249 -1.94 -10.09 18.82
CA LEU A 249 -1.30 -9.75 20.10
C LEU A 249 -1.50 -8.28 20.46
N ALA A 250 -1.39 -7.38 19.48
CA ALA A 250 -1.59 -5.95 19.69
C ALA A 250 -3.05 -5.57 20.03
N LEU A 251 -4.03 -6.34 19.57
CA LEU A 251 -5.44 -6.20 19.96
C LEU A 251 -5.74 -6.83 21.34
N GLY A 252 -5.09 -7.94 21.68
CA GLY A 252 -5.26 -8.62 22.97
C GLY A 252 -4.63 -7.88 24.15
N ARG A 253 -3.68 -6.98 23.91
CA ARG A 253 -3.15 -6.05 24.92
C ARG A 253 -4.23 -5.03 25.27
N LYS A 254 -4.93 -5.22 26.39
CA LYS A 254 -5.91 -4.24 26.92
C LYS A 254 -5.27 -2.84 26.99
N ASN A 255 -5.95 -1.82 26.46
CA ASN A 255 -5.58 -0.43 26.70
C ASN A 255 -5.62 -0.18 28.22
N GLY A 256 -4.53 0.31 28.80
CA GLY A 256 -4.45 0.60 30.24
C GLY A 256 -5.46 1.65 30.64
N ASN A 257 -6.62 1.20 31.15
CA ASN A 257 -7.57 1.89 32.04
C ASN A 257 -8.77 0.98 32.40
N ALA A 258 -8.55 -0.34 32.51
CA ALA A 258 -9.58 -1.26 32.98
C ALA A 258 -9.18 -1.81 34.35
N THR A 259 -10.08 -1.67 35.32
CA THR A 259 -10.02 -2.33 36.63
C THR A 259 -9.73 -3.82 36.45
N VAL A 260 -8.82 -4.34 37.28
CA VAL A 260 -8.31 -5.70 37.18
C VAL A 260 -9.39 -6.68 37.66
N GLU A 261 -10.03 -7.39 36.75
CA GLU A 261 -10.63 -8.69 37.08
C GLU A 261 -9.52 -9.72 37.25
N LYS A 262 -9.51 -10.38 38.42
CA LYS A 262 -8.40 -11.18 38.95
C LYS A 262 -8.18 -12.54 38.25
N ASP A 263 -9.04 -12.95 37.32
CA ASP A 263 -9.09 -14.36 36.88
C ASP A 263 -8.71 -14.64 35.41
N VAL A 264 -8.05 -13.70 34.72
CA VAL A 264 -7.55 -13.98 33.36
C VAL A 264 -6.11 -14.50 33.42
N VAL A 265 -5.96 -15.82 33.30
CA VAL A 265 -4.66 -16.50 33.11
C VAL A 265 -3.98 -15.89 31.87
N ARG A 266 -2.87 -15.19 32.08
CA ARG A 266 -2.03 -14.68 30.98
C ARG A 266 -1.27 -15.85 30.36
N PRO A 267 -1.17 -15.93 29.02
CA PRO A 267 -0.24 -16.88 28.40
C PRO A 267 1.17 -16.60 28.92
N GLN A 268 1.89 -17.64 29.37
CA GLN A 268 3.28 -17.57 29.86
C GLN A 268 4.30 -17.21 28.77
N MET A 269 3.86 -17.02 27.52
CA MET A 269 4.75 -16.77 26.39
C MET A 269 4.98 -15.28 26.16
N ASN A 270 6.23 -14.90 25.96
CA ASN A 270 6.58 -13.55 25.54
C ASN A 270 6.19 -13.32 24.06
N THR A 271 6.30 -12.07 23.59
CA THR A 271 5.83 -11.70 22.24
C THR A 271 6.60 -12.40 21.12
N ALA A 272 7.89 -12.69 21.30
CA ALA A 272 8.68 -13.40 20.30
C ALA A 272 8.24 -14.87 20.22
N GLU A 273 8.11 -15.53 21.36
CA GLU A 273 7.63 -16.92 21.46
C GLU A 273 6.23 -17.08 20.83
N ALA A 274 5.32 -16.14 21.09
CA ALA A 274 3.97 -16.17 20.52
C ALA A 274 3.94 -15.97 18.99
N LEU A 275 4.91 -15.22 18.43
CA LEU A 275 5.04 -15.07 16.97
C LEU A 275 5.54 -16.36 16.31
N GLU A 276 6.38 -17.12 17.00
CA GLU A 276 7.02 -18.35 16.52
C GLU A 276 6.21 -19.62 16.81
N ALA A 277 5.19 -19.55 17.67
CA ALA A 277 4.32 -20.68 18.03
C ALA A 277 3.73 -21.41 16.80
N LYS A 278 3.59 -22.74 16.86
CA LYS A 278 2.97 -23.50 15.76
C LYS A 278 1.50 -23.11 15.56
N GLU A 279 0.76 -22.93 16.65
CA GLU A 279 -0.64 -22.54 16.67
C GLU A 279 -0.80 -21.02 16.88
N ASN A 280 -1.87 -20.45 16.32
CA ASN A 280 -2.21 -19.04 16.54
C ASN A 280 -3.30 -18.93 17.60
N GLY A 281 -2.91 -18.67 18.84
CA GLY A 281 -3.83 -18.46 19.98
C GLY A 281 -4.26 -17.00 20.20
N THR A 282 -4.08 -16.13 19.21
CA THR A 282 -4.45 -14.71 19.34
C THR A 282 -5.92 -14.46 19.03
N VAL A 283 -6.43 -13.28 19.40
CA VAL A 283 -7.79 -12.83 19.05
C VAL A 283 -8.05 -12.69 17.54
N LEU A 284 -6.99 -12.76 16.71
CA LEU A 284 -7.10 -12.85 15.25
C LEU A 284 -6.67 -14.25 14.78
N PRO A 285 -7.61 -15.20 14.62
CA PRO A 285 -7.28 -16.56 14.16
C PRO A 285 -6.75 -16.53 12.73
N ASP A 286 -5.96 -17.54 12.33
CA ASP A 286 -5.42 -17.63 10.96
C ASP A 286 -6.55 -17.54 9.90
N LEU A 287 -6.29 -16.84 8.79
CA LEU A 287 -7.30 -16.64 7.76
C LEU A 287 -7.59 -17.95 7.02
N GLY A 288 -8.82 -18.45 7.16
CA GLY A 288 -9.32 -19.56 6.36
C GLY A 288 -9.41 -19.22 4.86
N MET A 289 -9.39 -20.26 4.02
CA MET A 289 -9.44 -20.10 2.56
C MET A 289 -10.67 -19.33 2.08
N ALA A 290 -11.84 -19.60 2.67
CA ALA A 290 -13.09 -18.92 2.36
C ALA A 290 -13.00 -17.41 2.64
N THR A 291 -12.42 -17.01 3.77
CA THR A 291 -12.22 -15.60 4.13
C THR A 291 -11.25 -14.91 3.18
N MET A 292 -10.12 -15.56 2.84
CA MET A 292 -9.17 -15.03 1.85
C MET A 292 -9.82 -14.86 0.47
N LEU A 293 -10.63 -15.82 0.03
CA LEU A 293 -11.38 -15.75 -1.22
C LEU A 293 -12.40 -14.61 -1.20
N ARG A 294 -13.16 -14.46 -0.11
CA ARG A 294 -14.11 -13.36 0.08
C ARG A 294 -13.42 -11.99 0.03
N CYS A 295 -12.27 -11.85 0.69
CA CYS A 295 -11.45 -10.64 0.61
C CYS A 295 -11.06 -10.40 -0.86
N ARG A 296 -10.56 -11.42 -1.56
CA ARG A 296 -10.20 -11.31 -2.97
C ARG A 296 -11.35 -10.90 -3.87
N VAL A 297 -12.57 -11.37 -3.59
CA VAL A 297 -13.79 -10.97 -4.29
C VAL A 297 -14.09 -9.48 -4.11
N ARG A 298 -14.03 -9.00 -2.86
CA ARG A 298 -14.24 -7.58 -2.55
C ARG A 298 -13.19 -6.66 -3.20
N TYR A 299 -12.01 -7.18 -3.51
CA TYR A 299 -10.89 -6.45 -4.11
C TYR A 299 -10.87 -6.43 -5.65
N PHE A 300 -11.83 -7.07 -6.31
CA PHE A 300 -11.94 -6.95 -7.75
C PHE A 300 -12.32 -5.51 -8.11
N THR A 301 -11.48 -4.89 -8.94
CA THR A 301 -11.74 -3.59 -9.55
C THR A 301 -12.56 -3.74 -10.82
N ASP A 302 -12.43 -4.89 -11.51
CA ASP A 302 -13.02 -5.15 -12.83
C ASP A 302 -13.87 -6.43 -12.84
N GLY A 303 -14.59 -6.65 -11.74
CA GLY A 303 -15.52 -7.76 -11.49
C GLY A 303 -14.91 -9.17 -11.56
N ALA A 304 -15.46 -10.09 -10.77
CA ALA A 304 -15.18 -11.50 -10.96
C ALA A 304 -16.39 -12.36 -10.69
N VAL A 305 -16.38 -13.50 -11.36
CA VAL A 305 -17.34 -14.58 -11.20
C VAL A 305 -16.56 -15.76 -10.62
N ILE A 306 -17.03 -16.37 -9.54
CA ILE A 306 -16.41 -17.57 -8.95
C ILE A 306 -17.50 -18.62 -8.79
N GLY A 307 -17.23 -19.85 -9.24
CA GLY A 307 -18.16 -20.97 -9.10
C GLY A 307 -17.67 -22.19 -9.86
N SER A 308 -18.57 -23.09 -10.23
CA SER A 308 -18.24 -24.25 -11.07
C SER A 308 -17.74 -23.80 -12.46
N LYS A 309 -17.05 -24.70 -13.18
CA LYS A 309 -16.58 -24.41 -14.54
C LYS A 309 -17.75 -24.01 -15.46
N ALA A 310 -18.86 -24.73 -15.34
CA ALA A 310 -20.09 -24.49 -16.10
C ALA A 310 -20.66 -23.10 -15.81
N PHE A 311 -20.89 -22.78 -14.53
CA PHE A 311 -21.40 -21.46 -14.11
C PHE A 311 -20.52 -20.31 -14.62
N VAL A 312 -19.19 -20.41 -14.49
CA VAL A 312 -18.29 -19.36 -14.95
C VAL A 312 -18.30 -19.22 -16.48
N ASN A 313 -18.43 -20.33 -17.22
CA ASN A 313 -18.54 -20.30 -18.67
C ASN A 313 -19.91 -19.78 -19.15
N GLU A 314 -20.98 -20.06 -18.41
CA GLU A 314 -22.32 -19.52 -18.64
C GLU A 314 -22.32 -17.99 -18.50
N VAL A 315 -21.80 -17.47 -17.38
CA VAL A 315 -21.68 -16.01 -17.19
C VAL A 315 -20.74 -15.39 -18.24
N PHE A 316 -19.70 -16.09 -18.68
CA PHE A 316 -18.86 -15.63 -19.79
C PHE A 316 -19.60 -15.59 -21.12
N GLY A 317 -20.45 -16.58 -21.40
CA GLY A 317 -21.31 -16.59 -22.59
C GLY A 317 -22.29 -15.43 -22.58
N GLY A 318 -22.97 -15.20 -21.45
CA GLY A 318 -23.93 -14.11 -21.27
C GLY A 318 -23.32 -12.70 -21.25
N ALA A 319 -22.00 -12.59 -21.07
CA ALA A 319 -21.27 -11.32 -21.08
C ALA A 319 -20.11 -11.31 -22.10
N ARG A 320 -20.24 -12.08 -23.20
CA ARG A 320 -19.16 -12.34 -24.16
C ARG A 320 -18.53 -11.07 -24.72
N GLU A 321 -19.32 -10.03 -24.92
CA GLU A 321 -18.96 -8.71 -25.43
C GLU A 321 -18.02 -7.93 -24.49
N ARG A 322 -17.99 -8.30 -23.21
CA ARG A 322 -17.11 -7.69 -22.19
C ARG A 322 -15.72 -8.29 -22.16
N PHE A 323 -15.45 -9.32 -22.97
CA PHE A 323 -14.16 -10.02 -22.98
C PHE A 323 -13.46 -9.94 -24.34
N SER A 324 -12.12 -10.06 -24.33
CA SER A 324 -11.31 -10.08 -25.55
C SER A 324 -11.82 -11.09 -26.60
N PRO A 325 -11.83 -10.76 -27.90
CA PRO A 325 -12.16 -11.70 -28.98
C PRO A 325 -11.31 -12.98 -28.94
N ARG A 326 -10.06 -12.91 -28.46
CA ARG A 326 -9.15 -14.07 -28.34
C ARG A 326 -9.57 -15.07 -27.26
N ARG A 327 -10.50 -14.71 -26.38
CA ARG A 327 -10.94 -15.57 -25.27
C ARG A 327 -12.05 -16.51 -25.74
N LYS A 328 -11.79 -17.82 -25.66
CA LYS A 328 -12.74 -18.87 -26.06
C LYS A 328 -13.66 -19.32 -24.91
N ASP A 329 -13.23 -19.20 -23.67
CA ASP A 329 -13.98 -19.57 -22.47
C ASP A 329 -13.70 -18.63 -21.27
N GLY A 330 -14.61 -18.65 -20.30
CA GLY A 330 -14.55 -17.81 -19.09
C GLY A 330 -13.69 -18.40 -18.00
N ALA A 331 -13.77 -19.72 -17.79
CA ALA A 331 -13.29 -20.40 -16.61
C ALA A 331 -11.75 -20.44 -16.54
N ARG A 332 -11.19 -19.96 -15.43
CA ARG A 332 -9.77 -20.06 -15.11
C ARG A 332 -9.58 -20.75 -13.76
N LYS A 333 -8.70 -21.75 -13.71
CA LYS A 333 -8.30 -22.40 -12.45
C LYS A 333 -7.81 -21.35 -11.45
N LEU A 334 -8.20 -21.51 -10.20
CA LEU A 334 -7.69 -20.67 -9.12
C LEU A 334 -6.17 -20.83 -8.96
N ARG A 335 -5.49 -19.73 -8.66
CA ARG A 335 -4.02 -19.64 -8.54
C ARG A 335 -3.61 -18.97 -7.23
N GLY A 336 -2.37 -19.23 -6.81
CA GLY A 336 -1.78 -18.66 -5.60
C GLY A 336 -2.29 -19.37 -4.36
N SER A 337 -2.66 -18.62 -3.32
CA SER A 337 -3.25 -19.17 -2.09
C SER A 337 -4.48 -20.02 -2.35
N ALA A 338 -5.30 -19.66 -3.35
CA ALA A 338 -6.51 -20.40 -3.73
C ALA A 338 -6.28 -21.67 -4.57
N ARG A 339 -5.02 -22.07 -4.81
CA ARG A 339 -4.70 -23.30 -5.58
C ARG A 339 -5.34 -24.58 -5.01
N PRO A 340 -5.52 -24.76 -3.68
CA PRO A 340 -6.20 -25.96 -3.17
C PRO A 340 -7.63 -26.15 -3.68
N ALA A 341 -8.31 -25.07 -4.08
CA ALA A 341 -9.63 -25.15 -4.71
C ALA A 341 -9.58 -25.34 -6.23
N ALA A 342 -8.39 -25.50 -6.84
CA ALA A 342 -8.25 -25.68 -8.27
C ALA A 342 -8.85 -27.03 -8.72
N GLY A 343 -9.80 -26.97 -9.65
CA GLY A 343 -10.56 -28.14 -10.12
C GLY A 343 -11.98 -28.17 -9.56
N ILE A 344 -12.18 -27.65 -8.36
CA ILE A 344 -13.49 -27.51 -7.70
C ILE A 344 -14.11 -26.16 -8.07
N LEU A 345 -13.35 -25.09 -7.89
CA LEU A 345 -13.76 -23.72 -8.18
C LEU A 345 -12.95 -23.12 -9.33
N TRP A 346 -13.66 -22.34 -10.14
CA TRP A 346 -13.17 -21.64 -11.32
C TRP A 346 -13.47 -20.16 -11.17
N SER A 347 -12.67 -19.31 -11.82
CA SER A 347 -12.85 -17.86 -11.80
C SER A 347 -12.91 -17.26 -13.21
N GLY A 348 -13.79 -16.28 -13.41
CA GLY A 348 -13.81 -15.37 -14.55
C GLY A 348 -13.23 -14.02 -14.12
N ARG A 349 -12.41 -13.40 -14.97
CA ARG A 349 -11.73 -12.09 -14.76
C ARG A 349 -11.64 -11.34 -16.08
N ASP A 350 -11.29 -10.06 -16.06
CA ASP A 350 -11.14 -9.18 -17.24
C ASP A 350 -12.49 -8.82 -17.90
N LEU A 351 -13.48 -8.41 -17.10
CA LEU A 351 -14.58 -7.65 -17.67
C LEU A 351 -14.00 -6.31 -18.10
N ARG A 352 -14.00 -6.01 -19.40
CA ARG A 352 -13.69 -4.65 -19.86
C ARG A 352 -14.72 -3.73 -19.17
N LEU A 353 -14.28 -2.88 -18.26
CA LEU A 353 -15.06 -1.69 -17.95
C LEU A 353 -15.16 -0.91 -19.27
N ARG A 354 -16.37 -0.81 -19.83
CA ARG A 354 -16.62 0.23 -20.83
C ARG A 354 -16.51 1.54 -20.05
N VAL A 355 -15.35 2.18 -20.13
CA VAL A 355 -15.16 3.58 -19.70
C VAL A 355 -15.47 4.45 -20.91
#